data_AF-R9M805-F1
#
_entry.id   AF-R9M805-F1
#
_cell.length_a   1.000
_cell.length_b   1.000
_cell.length_c   1.000
_cell.angle_alpha   90.00
_cell.angle_beta   90.00
_cell.angle_gamma   90.00
#
_symmetry.space_group_name_H-M   'P 1'
#
loop_
_entity.id
_entity.type
_entity.pdbx_description
1 polymer ?
#
loop_
_entity_poly.entity_id
_entity_poly.type
_entity_poly.pdbx_seq_one_letter_code
_entity_poly.pdbx_strand_id
1 'polypeptide(L)'
;MYDGINDIDLIKITQNDGSVLAIAWLGRTNYLGSIYDKTVKGLRLRKGNIQIGDGQTLNTVFKDARFNGWSIGEVFVSSPHLIPNARRDNFEKNPAYFVLIEQLQRVAAEITREIRAASLKRNRELTMELEKAKATVHDAADAIENGTDITAKSRILPKLSSAQKAVSNSTVTDESGVYYQEIAFMNWICSLVHSKVRRHSKRSTH
;
A
#
# COMPACT_ATOMS: atom_id res chain seq x y z
N MET A 1 -1.38 -0.52 -16.68
CA MET A 1 -0.25 -1.17 -15.97
C MET A 1 -0.85 -2.22 -15.05
N TYR A 2 -0.45 -3.49 -15.16
CA TYR A 2 -0.98 -4.56 -14.31
C TYR A 2 -0.03 -4.79 -13.14
N ASP A 3 -0.57 -5.01 -11.94
CA ASP A 3 0.24 -5.42 -10.79
C ASP A 3 0.45 -6.93 -10.81
N GLY A 4 1.61 -7.38 -10.36
CA GLY A 4 2.03 -8.78 -10.37
C GLY A 4 2.69 -9.17 -9.06
N ILE A 5 2.69 -10.47 -8.77
CA ILE A 5 3.46 -11.02 -7.65
C ILE A 5 4.91 -11.12 -8.11
N ASN A 6 5.80 -10.42 -7.40
CA ASN A 6 7.23 -10.38 -7.70
C ASN A 6 8.04 -11.30 -6.78
N ASP A 7 7.51 -11.60 -5.59
CA ASP A 7 8.18 -12.45 -4.59
C ASP A 7 7.16 -13.04 -3.59
N ILE A 8 7.59 -13.99 -2.76
CA ILE A 8 6.79 -14.63 -1.71
C ILE A 8 7.56 -14.60 -0.38
N ASP A 9 6.95 -13.96 0.62
CA ASP A 9 7.47 -13.97 1.99
C ASP A 9 6.89 -15.16 2.77
N LEU A 10 7.75 -15.91 3.44
CA LEU A 10 7.34 -16.96 4.39
C LEU A 10 7.47 -16.44 5.83
N ILE A 11 6.37 -16.47 6.56
CA ILE A 11 6.28 -15.95 7.93
C ILE A 11 5.93 -17.09 8.87
N LYS A 12 6.82 -17.34 9.84
CA LYS A 12 6.57 -18.32 10.91
C LYS A 12 5.92 -17.62 12.08
N ILE A 13 4.77 -18.11 12.51
CA ILE A 13 4.02 -17.58 13.66
C ILE A 13 4.17 -18.56 14.83
N THR A 14 4.72 -18.09 15.93
CA THR A 14 5.00 -18.91 17.12
C THR A 14 4.27 -18.40 18.36
N GLN A 15 4.11 -19.27 19.36
CA GLN A 15 3.75 -18.88 20.71
C GLN A 15 4.94 -18.31 21.48
N ASN A 16 4.65 -17.81 22.68
CA ASN A 16 5.65 -17.32 23.64
C ASN A 16 6.65 -18.40 24.07
N ASP A 17 6.26 -19.68 24.04
CA ASP A 17 7.12 -20.82 24.35
C ASP A 17 7.97 -21.30 23.15
N GLY A 18 7.84 -20.65 21.99
CA GLY A 18 8.53 -21.00 20.75
C GLY A 18 7.84 -22.07 19.91
N SER A 19 6.72 -22.66 20.37
CA SER A 19 5.94 -23.62 19.61
C SER A 19 5.28 -22.97 18.38
N VAL A 20 5.14 -23.72 17.28
CA VAL A 20 4.62 -23.17 16.01
C VAL A 20 3.09 -23.17 16.01
N LEU A 21 2.49 -21.99 15.90
CA LEU A 21 1.05 -21.83 15.73
C LEU A 21 0.62 -22.02 14.28
N ALA A 22 1.34 -21.34 13.39
CA ALA A 22 1.02 -21.28 11.98
C ALA A 22 2.26 -20.90 11.14
N ILE A 23 2.17 -21.19 9.84
CA ILE A 23 3.09 -20.69 8.83
C ILE A 23 2.24 -19.95 7.81
N ALA A 24 2.64 -18.74 7.45
CA ALA A 24 1.97 -17.95 6.42
C ALA A 24 2.89 -17.75 5.22
N TRP A 25 2.29 -17.67 4.04
CA TRP A 25 2.94 -17.10 2.86
C TRP A 25 2.21 -15.83 2.44
N LEU A 26 2.96 -14.83 2.02
CA LEU A 26 2.46 -13.53 1.57
C LEU A 26 3.07 -13.20 0.20
N GLY A 27 2.21 -12.92 -0.78
CA GLY A 27 2.63 -12.43 -2.09
C GLY A 27 3.05 -10.97 -2.02
N ARG A 28 4.25 -10.67 -2.51
CA ARG A 28 4.79 -9.31 -2.64
C ARG A 28 4.43 -8.75 -4.00
N THR A 29 3.73 -7.62 -4.00
CA THR A 29 3.35 -6.91 -5.23
C THR A 29 3.96 -5.51 -5.24
N ASN A 30 3.73 -4.75 -6.33
CA ASN A 30 4.12 -3.35 -6.36
C ASN A 30 3.12 -2.45 -5.60
N TYR A 31 2.05 -3.02 -5.06
CA TYR A 31 0.96 -2.31 -4.39
C TYR A 31 0.43 -1.18 -5.27
N LEU A 32 0.11 -1.42 -6.53
CA LEU A 32 -0.40 -0.39 -7.45
C LEU A 32 -1.87 -0.04 -7.16
N GLY A 33 -2.61 -0.93 -6.50
CA GLY A 33 -4.00 -0.76 -6.13
C GLY A 33 -4.50 -1.93 -5.30
N SER A 34 -5.77 -1.84 -4.85
CA SER A 34 -6.42 -2.99 -4.23
C SER A 34 -6.70 -4.07 -5.26
N ILE A 35 -6.64 -5.33 -4.85
CA ILE A 35 -6.89 -6.47 -5.73
C ILE A 35 -8.39 -6.58 -5.99
N TYR A 36 -8.77 -6.75 -7.26
CA TYR A 36 -10.18 -6.89 -7.66
C TYR A 36 -10.64 -8.35 -7.63
N ASP A 37 -9.77 -9.28 -8.01
CA ASP A 37 -10.10 -10.71 -8.04
C ASP A 37 -10.33 -11.24 -6.62
N LYS A 38 -11.61 -11.48 -6.29
CA LYS A 38 -12.06 -11.95 -4.97
C LYS A 38 -11.52 -13.33 -4.61
N THR A 39 -11.08 -14.13 -5.58
CA THR A 39 -10.56 -15.48 -5.33
C THR A 39 -9.21 -15.43 -4.61
N VAL A 40 -8.36 -14.47 -4.99
CA VAL A 40 -7.00 -14.29 -4.44
C VAL A 40 -6.88 -13.10 -3.48
N LYS A 41 -7.85 -12.17 -3.49
CA LYS A 41 -7.86 -10.99 -2.61
C LYS A 41 -7.96 -11.39 -1.14
N GLY A 42 -7.07 -10.82 -0.33
CA GLY A 42 -7.06 -10.93 1.11
C GLY A 42 -6.23 -12.10 1.62
N LEU A 43 -5.85 -12.01 2.89
CA LEU A 43 -5.24 -13.11 3.62
C LEU A 43 -6.31 -14.14 4.03
N ARG A 44 -6.01 -15.43 3.85
CA ARG A 44 -6.92 -16.54 4.14
C ARG A 44 -6.38 -17.45 5.24
N LEU A 45 -7.25 -17.90 6.13
CA LEU A 45 -6.91 -18.89 7.16
C LEU A 45 -7.16 -20.30 6.63
N ARG A 46 -6.22 -21.23 6.88
CA ARG A 46 -6.37 -22.66 6.56
C ARG A 46 -5.98 -23.52 7.75
N LYS A 47 -6.67 -24.63 7.93
CA LYS A 47 -6.29 -25.69 8.88
C LYS A 47 -6.49 -27.05 8.22
N GLY A 48 -5.41 -27.80 8.04
CA GLY A 48 -5.42 -28.98 7.18
C GLY A 48 -5.87 -28.61 5.76
N ASN A 49 -6.85 -29.34 5.22
CA ASN A 49 -7.33 -29.13 3.85
C ASN A 49 -8.51 -28.14 3.74
N ILE A 50 -8.98 -27.57 4.85
CA ILE A 50 -10.13 -26.66 4.86
C ILE A 50 -9.70 -25.20 5.01
N GLN A 51 -10.45 -24.31 4.36
CA GLN A 51 -10.42 -22.88 4.64
C GLN A 51 -11.26 -22.57 5.88
N ILE A 52 -10.78 -21.67 6.72
CA ILE A 52 -11.51 -21.14 7.87
C ILE A 52 -11.98 -19.74 7.51
N GLY A 53 -13.30 -19.56 7.41
CA GLY A 53 -13.92 -18.33 6.94
C GLY A 53 -13.65 -18.05 5.46
N ASP A 54 -13.28 -16.82 5.13
CA ASP A 54 -13.08 -16.30 3.78
C ASP A 54 -11.92 -15.29 3.71
N GLY A 55 -11.79 -14.61 2.57
CA GLY A 55 -10.74 -13.60 2.35
C GLY A 55 -10.93 -12.32 3.16
N GLN A 56 -12.06 -12.16 3.86
CA GLN A 56 -12.38 -11.03 4.72
C GLN A 56 -12.25 -11.37 6.20
N THR A 57 -12.14 -12.64 6.59
CA THR A 57 -12.01 -13.07 7.99
C THR A 57 -10.87 -12.35 8.72
N LEU A 58 -9.74 -12.13 8.03
CA LEU A 58 -8.59 -11.43 8.58
C LEU A 58 -8.66 -9.90 8.47
N ASN A 59 -9.75 -9.31 7.99
CA ASN A 59 -9.93 -7.85 8.02
C ASN A 59 -9.72 -7.26 9.42
N THR A 60 -10.13 -8.01 10.45
CA THR A 60 -10.06 -7.60 11.86
C THR A 60 -8.64 -7.50 12.42
N VAL A 61 -7.63 -8.11 11.76
CA VAL A 61 -6.23 -7.95 12.19
C VAL A 61 -5.60 -6.66 11.67
N PHE A 62 -6.23 -6.02 10.67
CA PHE A 62 -5.79 -4.73 10.17
C PHE A 62 -6.47 -3.60 10.96
N LYS A 63 -5.72 -2.54 11.28
CA LYS A 63 -6.30 -1.30 11.83
C LYS A 63 -7.34 -0.67 10.89
N ASP A 64 -7.17 -0.91 9.60
CA ASP A 64 -8.07 -0.48 8.55
C ASP A 64 -8.21 -1.65 7.57
N ALA A 65 -9.40 -2.26 7.58
CA ALA A 65 -9.72 -3.49 6.87
C ALA A 65 -9.40 -3.44 5.37
N ARG A 66 -9.41 -2.25 4.76
CA ARG A 66 -9.15 -2.11 3.33
C ARG A 66 -7.77 -2.60 2.92
N PHE A 67 -6.77 -2.53 3.81
CA PHE A 67 -5.40 -2.98 3.52
C PHE A 67 -5.29 -4.50 3.36
N ASN A 68 -6.20 -5.28 3.96
CA ASN A 68 -6.30 -6.70 3.64
C ASN A 68 -6.60 -6.91 2.15
N GLY A 69 -7.41 -6.03 1.55
CA GLY A 69 -7.74 -6.06 0.13
C GLY A 69 -6.57 -5.79 -0.83
N TRP A 70 -5.40 -5.42 -0.30
CA TRP A 70 -4.15 -5.24 -1.06
C TRP A 70 -3.19 -6.42 -0.86
N SER A 71 -3.58 -7.41 -0.05
CA SER A 71 -2.77 -8.56 0.31
C SER A 71 -3.22 -9.80 -0.46
N ILE A 72 -2.28 -10.71 -0.72
CA ILE A 72 -2.52 -12.06 -1.22
C ILE A 72 -1.72 -13.00 -0.33
N GLY A 73 -2.36 -14.01 0.25
CA GLY A 73 -1.63 -14.96 1.07
C GLY A 73 -2.52 -15.91 1.83
N GLU A 74 -1.91 -16.96 2.37
CA GLU A 74 -2.59 -17.90 3.24
C GLU A 74 -1.79 -18.13 4.52
N VAL A 75 -2.52 -18.34 5.62
CA VAL A 75 -2.00 -18.67 6.94
C VAL A 75 -2.43 -20.11 7.25
N PHE A 76 -1.46 -21.03 7.22
CA PHE A 76 -1.65 -22.44 7.54
C PHE A 76 -1.45 -22.67 9.02
N VAL A 77 -2.56 -22.90 9.71
CA VAL A 77 -2.59 -23.17 11.14
C VAL A 77 -2.28 -24.64 11.41
N SER A 78 -1.18 -24.88 12.12
CA SER A 78 -0.72 -26.22 12.50
C SER A 78 -1.04 -26.58 13.95
N SER A 79 -1.17 -25.60 14.85
CA SER A 79 -1.34 -25.89 16.28
C SER A 79 -2.66 -26.61 16.57
N PRO A 80 -2.65 -27.68 17.40
CA PRO A 80 -3.87 -28.39 17.80
C PRO A 80 -4.79 -27.53 18.69
N HIS A 81 -4.22 -26.53 19.36
CA HIS A 81 -4.96 -25.62 20.25
C HIS A 81 -5.80 -24.59 19.48
N LEU A 82 -5.58 -24.41 18.17
CA LEU A 82 -6.43 -23.56 17.34
C LEU A 82 -7.56 -24.40 16.75
N ILE A 83 -8.70 -24.41 17.44
CA ILE A 83 -9.87 -25.24 17.14
C ILE A 83 -10.84 -24.42 16.29
N PRO A 84 -11.19 -24.84 15.06
CA PRO A 84 -12.24 -24.19 14.28
C PRO A 84 -13.56 -24.22 15.03
N ASN A 85 -14.32 -23.13 14.97
CA ASN A 85 -15.65 -23.09 15.56
C ASN A 85 -16.64 -23.95 14.75
N ALA A 86 -17.85 -24.17 15.29
CA ALA A 86 -18.87 -25.01 14.66
C ALA A 86 -19.24 -24.55 13.23
N ARG A 87 -19.19 -23.24 12.97
CA ARG A 87 -19.48 -22.63 11.67
C ARG A 87 -18.30 -22.68 10.69
N ARG A 88 -17.11 -23.03 11.17
CA ARG A 88 -15.82 -22.99 10.43
C ARG A 88 -15.52 -21.64 9.81
N ASP A 89 -16.07 -20.56 10.37
CA ASP A 89 -15.84 -19.19 9.90
C ASP A 89 -14.75 -18.46 10.72
N ASN A 90 -14.37 -19.03 11.86
CA ASN A 90 -13.24 -18.58 12.66
C ASN A 90 -12.76 -19.72 13.59
N PHE A 91 -11.77 -19.42 14.44
CA PHE A 91 -11.35 -20.26 15.54
C PHE A 91 -12.07 -19.91 16.85
N GLU A 92 -12.12 -20.87 17.76
CA GLU A 92 -12.57 -20.67 19.14
C GLU A 92 -11.67 -19.68 19.87
N LYS A 93 -12.29 -18.78 20.67
CA LYS A 93 -11.59 -17.69 21.39
C LYS A 93 -10.87 -18.19 22.63
N ASN A 94 -9.86 -19.02 22.44
CA ASN A 94 -8.99 -19.53 23.50
C ASN A 94 -7.64 -18.76 23.53
N PRO A 95 -6.75 -19.05 24.50
CA PRO A 95 -5.46 -18.35 24.58
C PRO A 95 -4.63 -18.42 23.30
N ALA A 96 -4.59 -19.56 22.61
CA ALA A 96 -3.83 -19.72 21.36
C ALA A 96 -4.40 -18.84 20.23
N TYR A 97 -5.72 -18.64 20.18
CA TYR A 97 -6.36 -17.70 19.26
C TYR A 97 -5.88 -16.27 19.47
N PHE A 98 -5.86 -15.79 20.72
CA PHE A 98 -5.43 -14.42 20.99
C PHE A 98 -3.97 -14.19 20.61
N VAL A 99 -3.10 -15.17 20.87
CA VAL A 99 -1.69 -15.10 20.44
C VAL A 99 -1.58 -15.09 18.91
N LEU A 100 -2.33 -15.93 18.20
CA LEU A 100 -2.36 -15.92 16.73
C LEU A 100 -2.78 -14.54 16.19
N ILE A 101 -3.87 -13.98 16.72
CA ILE A 101 -4.39 -12.68 16.28
C ILE A 101 -3.38 -11.57 16.56
N GLU A 102 -2.74 -11.56 17.72
CA GLU A 102 -1.72 -10.56 18.04
C GLU A 102 -0.53 -10.61 17.07
N GLN A 103 -0.04 -11.81 16.75
CA GLN A 103 1.05 -11.97 15.77
C GLN A 103 0.62 -11.55 14.36
N LEU A 104 -0.59 -11.92 13.94
CA LEU A 104 -1.15 -11.49 12.66
C LEU A 104 -1.37 -9.98 12.59
N GLN A 105 -1.71 -9.31 13.69
CA GLN A 105 -1.80 -7.85 13.75
C GLN A 105 -0.44 -7.18 13.51
N ARG A 106 0.66 -7.78 14.00
CA ARG A 106 2.03 -7.30 13.72
C ARG A 106 2.36 -7.44 12.23
N VAL A 107 2.05 -8.59 11.64
CA VAL A 107 2.19 -8.82 10.20
C VAL A 107 1.35 -7.82 9.39
N ALA A 108 0.09 -7.62 9.76
CA ALA A 108 -0.80 -6.67 9.11
C ALA A 108 -0.30 -5.22 9.19
N ALA A 109 0.29 -4.83 10.32
CA ALA A 109 0.91 -3.52 10.49
C ALA A 109 2.10 -3.33 9.53
N GLU A 110 2.90 -4.37 9.33
CA GLU A 110 4.03 -4.36 8.42
C GLU A 110 3.59 -4.24 6.95
N ILE A 111 2.62 -5.06 6.52
CA ILE A 111 2.00 -4.96 5.20
C ILE A 111 1.50 -3.53 4.95
N THR A 112 0.80 -2.96 5.93
CA THR A 112 0.26 -1.60 5.81
C THR A 112 1.38 -0.56 5.68
N ARG A 113 2.50 -0.74 6.39
CA ARG A 113 3.67 0.13 6.32
C ARG A 113 4.27 0.11 4.91
N GLU A 114 4.38 -1.07 4.31
CA GLU A 114 4.95 -1.26 2.98
C GLU A 114 4.08 -0.68 1.87
N ILE A 115 2.76 -0.90 1.93
CA ILE A 115 1.80 -0.28 1.00
C ILE A 115 1.94 1.24 1.02
N ARG A 116 2.02 1.84 2.22
CA ARG A 116 2.19 3.29 2.37
C ARG A 116 3.54 3.78 1.87
N ALA A 117 4.62 3.03 2.12
CA ALA A 117 5.95 3.37 1.62
C ALA A 117 6.01 3.34 0.09
N ALA A 118 5.42 2.32 -0.54
CA ALA A 118 5.33 2.20 -1.99
C ALA A 118 4.53 3.36 -2.60
N SER A 119 3.38 3.68 -2.01
CA SER A 119 2.55 4.81 -2.43
C SER A 119 3.29 6.15 -2.33
N LEU A 120 3.95 6.40 -1.19
CA LEU A 120 4.72 7.64 -0.98
C LEU A 120 5.88 7.78 -1.99
N LYS A 121 6.60 6.69 -2.23
CA LYS A 121 7.70 6.67 -3.21
C LYS A 121 7.21 7.06 -4.60
N ARG A 122 6.14 6.41 -5.08
CA ARG A 122 5.55 6.73 -6.39
C ARG A 122 5.06 8.16 -6.49
N ASN A 123 4.36 8.65 -5.47
CA ASN A 123 3.86 10.03 -5.47
C ASN A 123 5.02 11.05 -5.53
N ARG A 124 6.15 10.76 -4.86
CA ARG A 124 7.34 11.61 -4.92
C ARG A 124 7.96 11.62 -6.33
N GLU A 125 8.08 10.45 -6.94
CA GLU A 125 8.61 10.29 -8.31
C GLU A 125 7.74 11.04 -9.31
N LEU A 126 6.41 10.86 -9.25
CA LEU A 126 5.44 11.56 -10.08
C LEU A 126 5.55 13.09 -9.93
N THR A 127 5.64 13.60 -8.70
CA THR A 127 5.81 15.05 -8.46
C THR A 127 7.12 15.56 -9.06
N MET A 128 8.23 14.83 -8.92
CA MET A 128 9.51 15.23 -9.51
C MET A 128 9.48 15.25 -11.04
N GLU A 129 8.84 14.25 -11.66
CA GLU A 129 8.66 14.21 -13.11
C GLU A 129 7.76 15.34 -13.61
N LEU A 130 6.68 15.64 -12.87
CA LEU A 130 5.78 16.75 -13.19
C LEU A 130 6.50 18.10 -13.12
N GLU A 131 7.31 18.35 -12.09
CA GLU A 131 8.08 19.59 -11.99
C GLU A 131 9.12 19.74 -13.11
N LYS A 132 9.79 18.65 -13.51
CA LYS A 132 10.69 18.66 -14.69
C LYS A 132 9.93 18.96 -15.97
N ALA A 133 8.75 18.37 -16.15
CA ALA A 133 7.90 18.62 -17.31
C ALA A 133 7.43 20.07 -17.35
N LYS A 134 7.00 20.64 -16.21
CA LYS A 134 6.63 22.06 -16.09
C LYS A 134 7.78 22.99 -16.45
N ALA A 135 8.98 22.74 -15.92
CA ALA A 135 10.17 23.53 -16.25
C ALA A 135 10.46 23.49 -17.77
N THR A 136 10.39 22.30 -18.38
CA THR A 136 10.59 22.14 -19.83
C THR A 136 9.55 22.91 -20.65
N VAL A 137 8.29 22.93 -20.20
CA VAL A 137 7.21 23.69 -20.85
C VAL A 137 7.41 25.20 -20.66
N HIS A 138 7.83 25.64 -19.48
CA HIS A 138 8.15 27.04 -19.20
C HIS A 138 9.30 27.52 -20.09
N ASP A 139 10.43 26.81 -20.13
CA ASP A 139 11.58 27.13 -20.99
C ASP A 139 11.18 27.22 -22.48
N ALA A 140 10.27 26.33 -22.91
CA ALA A 140 9.74 26.34 -24.27
C ALA A 140 8.81 27.54 -24.52
N ALA A 141 8.02 27.96 -23.54
CA ALA A 141 7.13 29.13 -23.62
C ALA A 141 7.94 30.44 -23.63
N ASP A 142 8.92 30.58 -22.74
CA ASP A 142 9.84 31.73 -22.70
C ASP A 142 10.59 31.91 -24.02
N ALA A 143 11.03 30.79 -24.62
CA ALA A 143 11.68 30.83 -25.93
C ALA A 143 10.73 31.33 -27.02
N ILE A 144 9.44 31.00 -26.95
CA ILE A 144 8.43 31.50 -27.91
C ILE A 144 8.15 32.99 -27.70
N GLU A 145 8.01 33.43 -26.45
CA GLU A 145 7.69 34.82 -26.08
C GLU A 145 8.84 35.79 -26.41
N ASN A 146 10.09 35.37 -26.25
CA ASN A 146 11.28 36.17 -26.58
C ASN A 146 11.61 36.21 -28.09
N GLY A 147 10.74 35.68 -28.95
CA GLY A 147 10.86 35.72 -30.41
C GLY A 147 11.74 34.61 -30.98
N THR A 148 11.17 33.75 -31.81
CA THR A 148 11.89 32.61 -32.43
C THR A 148 11.92 32.69 -33.95
N ASP A 149 13.12 32.51 -34.50
CA ASP A 149 13.37 32.14 -35.89
C ASP A 149 12.71 30.79 -36.23
N ILE A 150 12.33 30.60 -37.50
CA ILE A 150 11.52 29.49 -38.05
C ILE A 150 12.10 28.12 -37.67
N THR A 151 13.42 28.07 -37.54
CA THR A 151 14.23 26.90 -37.16
C THR A 151 13.98 26.42 -35.73
N ALA A 152 13.70 27.32 -34.79
CA ALA A 152 13.45 27.01 -33.38
C ALA A 152 12.05 26.43 -33.14
N LYS A 153 11.05 26.87 -33.91
CA LYS A 153 9.67 26.34 -33.88
C LYS A 153 9.63 24.83 -34.18
N SER A 154 10.48 24.36 -35.09
CA SER A 154 10.62 22.92 -35.44
C SER A 154 11.18 22.06 -34.30
N ARG A 155 11.98 22.64 -33.39
CA ARG A 155 12.60 21.94 -32.24
C ARG A 155 11.72 21.91 -31.00
N ILE A 156 10.79 22.87 -30.87
CA ILE A 156 9.95 23.06 -29.68
C ILE A 156 8.68 22.20 -29.73
N LEU A 157 8.05 22.07 -30.90
CA LEU A 157 6.84 21.23 -31.09
C LEU A 157 7.01 19.76 -30.63
N PRO A 158 8.12 19.05 -30.94
CA PRO A 158 8.33 17.68 -30.49
C PRO A 158 8.45 17.57 -28.96
N LYS A 159 9.08 18.56 -28.31
CA LYS A 159 9.27 18.59 -26.84
C LYS A 159 7.94 18.81 -26.12
N LEU A 160 7.10 19.73 -26.61
CA LEU A 160 5.76 19.98 -26.10
C LEU A 160 4.83 18.77 -26.27
N SER A 161 4.85 18.13 -27.44
CA SER A 161 4.05 16.91 -27.69
C SER A 161 4.48 15.75 -26.77
N SER A 162 5.78 15.63 -26.50
CA SER A 162 6.33 14.62 -25.59
C SER A 162 5.95 14.91 -24.13
N ALA A 163 6.02 16.16 -23.70
CA ALA A 163 5.57 16.59 -22.36
C ALA A 163 4.06 16.38 -22.18
N GLN A 164 3.25 16.74 -23.18
CA GLN A 164 1.79 16.54 -23.17
C GLN A 164 1.42 15.05 -23.11
N LYS A 165 2.13 14.19 -23.85
CA LYS A 165 1.98 12.73 -23.76
C LYS A 165 2.38 12.17 -22.40
N ALA A 166 3.48 12.65 -21.82
CA ALA A 166 3.93 12.22 -20.49
C ALA A 166 2.92 12.60 -19.39
N VAL A 167 2.31 13.79 -19.49
CA VAL A 167 1.26 14.25 -18.57
C VAL A 167 -0.06 13.48 -18.76
N SER A 168 -0.46 13.21 -20.01
CA SER A 168 -1.71 12.47 -20.28
C SER A 168 -1.63 10.99 -19.89
N ASN A 169 -0.43 10.39 -19.91
CA ASN A 169 -0.23 9.00 -19.49
C ASN A 169 -0.06 8.83 -17.97
N SER A 170 0.14 9.92 -17.21
CA SER A 170 0.33 9.89 -15.76
C SER A 170 -0.94 10.15 -14.95
N THR A 171 -2.05 10.54 -15.60
CA THR A 171 -3.37 10.55 -14.96
C THR A 171 -3.84 9.11 -14.75
N VAL A 172 -3.67 8.62 -13.52
CA VAL A 172 -4.28 7.39 -13.03
C VAL A 172 -5.80 7.57 -13.04
N THR A 173 -6.47 6.98 -14.01
CA THR A 173 -7.92 6.83 -14.06
C THR A 173 -8.34 5.66 -13.17
N ASP A 174 -8.52 5.92 -11.88
CA ASP A 174 -9.37 5.09 -11.02
C ASP A 174 -9.94 5.97 -9.90
N GLU A 175 -11.27 6.07 -9.82
CA GLU A 175 -12.00 6.82 -8.78
C GLU A 175 -11.58 6.38 -7.37
N SER A 176 -11.09 5.14 -7.22
CA SER A 176 -10.56 4.68 -5.94
C SER A 176 -9.25 5.39 -5.57
N GLY A 177 -8.38 5.70 -6.54
CA GLY A 177 -7.09 6.36 -6.35
C GLY A 177 -7.19 7.77 -5.79
N VAL A 178 -8.22 8.53 -6.19
CA VAL A 178 -8.49 9.90 -5.70
C VAL A 178 -8.82 9.87 -4.20
N TYR A 179 -9.66 8.93 -3.77
CA TYR A 179 -10.00 8.73 -2.36
C TYR A 179 -8.79 8.33 -1.49
N TYR A 180 -7.89 7.49 -2.04
CA TYR A 180 -6.65 7.11 -1.35
C TYR A 180 -5.63 8.26 -1.27
N GLN A 181 -5.57 9.12 -2.29
CA GLN A 181 -4.76 10.33 -2.27
C GLN A 181 -5.26 11.33 -1.22
N GLU A 182 -6.58 11.50 -1.08
CA GLU A 182 -7.16 12.36 -0.03
C GLU A 182 -6.86 11.85 1.38
N ILE A 183 -6.96 10.54 1.63
CA ILE A 183 -6.63 9.97 2.94
C ILE A 183 -5.13 10.02 3.21
N ALA A 184 -4.29 9.79 2.21
CA ALA A 184 -2.83 9.92 2.35
C ALA A 184 -2.44 11.39 2.64
N PHE A 185 -3.07 12.34 1.96
CA PHE A 185 -2.90 13.77 2.17
C PHE A 185 -3.36 14.21 3.56
N MET A 186 -4.53 13.74 4.02
CA MET A 186 -5.03 13.99 5.38
C MET A 186 -4.11 13.43 6.47
N ASN A 187 -3.58 12.22 6.29
CA ASN A 187 -2.62 11.65 7.24
C ASN A 187 -1.28 12.40 7.24
N TRP A 188 -0.83 12.88 6.08
CA TRP A 188 0.39 13.70 5.97
C TRP A 188 0.23 15.05 6.67
N ILE A 189 -0.91 15.74 6.48
CA ILE A 189 -1.24 16.97 7.20
C ILE A 189 -1.25 16.74 8.72
N CYS A 190 -1.93 15.69 9.19
CA CYS A 190 -1.94 15.33 10.61
C CYS A 190 -0.54 15.09 11.17
N SER A 191 0.34 14.40 10.43
CA SER A 191 1.73 14.19 10.84
C SER A 191 2.54 15.49 10.90
N LEU A 192 2.32 16.42 9.96
CA LEU A 192 2.99 17.72 9.97
C LEU A 192 2.57 18.57 11.16
N VAL A 193 1.28 18.61 11.48
CA VAL A 193 0.72 19.35 12.62
C VAL A 193 1.30 18.81 13.93
N HIS A 194 1.34 17.49 14.13
CA HIS A 194 1.94 16.88 15.33
C HIS A 194 3.46 17.13 15.45
N SER A 195 4.18 17.21 14.33
CA SER A 195 5.62 17.53 14.33
C SER A 195 5.91 18.98 14.76
N LYS A 196 4.98 19.91 14.46
CA LYS A 196 5.12 21.35 14.73
C LYS A 196 4.76 21.69 16.17
N VAL A 197 3.75 21.01 16.73
CA VAL A 197 3.37 21.13 18.16
C VAL A 197 4.51 20.63 19.08
N ARG A 198 5.18 19.53 18.75
CA ARG A 198 6.36 19.05 19.51
C ARG A 198 7.57 19.98 19.47
N ARG A 199 7.74 20.78 18.41
CA ARG A 199 8.82 21.77 18.29
C ARG A 199 8.56 23.06 19.09
N HIS A 200 7.31 23.42 19.33
CA HIS A 200 6.97 24.58 20.18
C HIS A 200 7.09 24.26 21.68
N SER A 201 6.74 23.03 22.11
CA SER A 201 6.90 22.63 23.52
C SER A 201 8.36 22.59 24.00
N LYS A 202 9.32 22.30 23.12
CA LYS A 202 10.76 22.27 23.48
C LYS A 202 11.48 23.63 23.44
N ARG A 203 10.82 24.70 22.95
CA ARG A 203 11.39 26.06 22.91
C ARG A 203 10.89 26.97 24.04
N SER A 204 9.98 26.49 24.89
CA SER A 204 9.39 27.25 26.00
C SER A 204 10.05 26.97 27.37
N THR A 205 11.10 26.16 27.41
CA THR A 205 11.87 25.85 28.62
C THR A 205 13.33 26.18 28.39
N HIS A 206 13.64 27.47 28.34
CA HIS A 206 14.96 28.05 28.61
C HIS A 206 14.79 29.53 28.97
#